data_AF-A0A5B7CA46-F1
#
_entry.id   AF-A0A5B7CA46-F1
#
_cell.length_a   1.000
_cell.length_b   1.000
_cell.length_c   1.000
_cell.angle_alpha   90.00
_cell.angle_beta   90.00
_cell.angle_gamma   90.00
#
_symmetry.space_group_name_H-M   'P 1'
#
loop_
_entity.id
_entity.type
_entity.pdbx_description
1 polymer ?
#
loop_
_entity_poly.entity_id
_entity_poly.type
_entity_poly.pdbx_seq_one_letter_code
_entity_poly.pdbx_strand_id
1 'polypeptide(L)'
;PMGGVLKLLASVLVLSLVGRGCCECTWDNIQISTVRTFRGMQGNPQWQVTVSNNCRCAQAFINLDCGGIPLQSIQKVDPPILVKSGDRCLLNNGRQLRPYGSISFS
;
A
#
# COMPACT_ATOMS: atom_id res chain seq x y z
N PRO A 1 33.93 -25.62 -29.41
CA PRO A 1 32.90 -25.74 -28.34
C PRO A 1 32.32 -24.37 -27.93
N MET A 2 31.61 -23.70 -28.86
CA MET A 2 30.98 -22.38 -28.61
C MET A 2 29.53 -22.50 -28.12
N GLY A 3 28.85 -23.63 -28.41
CA GLY A 3 27.46 -23.85 -28.00
C GLY A 3 27.26 -24.10 -26.49
N GLY A 4 28.28 -24.54 -25.76
CA GLY A 4 28.21 -24.74 -24.30
C GLY A 4 28.26 -23.42 -23.52
N VAL A 5 29.14 -22.50 -23.94
CA VAL A 5 29.31 -21.18 -23.30
C VAL A 5 28.06 -20.32 -23.51
N LEU A 6 27.47 -20.35 -24.71
CA LEU A 6 26.23 -19.61 -25.00
C LEU A 6 25.05 -20.11 -24.15
N LYS A 7 24.93 -21.42 -23.94
CA LYS A 7 23.90 -22.02 -23.07
C LYS A 7 24.08 -21.63 -21.61
N LEU A 8 25.32 -21.64 -21.11
CA LEU A 8 25.65 -21.19 -19.76
C LEU A 8 25.31 -19.72 -19.55
N LEU A 9 25.74 -18.84 -20.47
CA LEU A 9 25.42 -17.41 -20.41
C LEU A 9 23.90 -17.16 -20.44
N ALA A 10 23.17 -17.86 -21.32
CA ALA A 10 21.71 -17.77 -21.38
C ALA A 10 21.06 -18.22 -20.06
N SER A 11 21.52 -19.33 -19.45
CA SER A 11 20.99 -19.78 -18.17
C SER A 11 21.23 -18.79 -17.02
N VAL A 12 22.43 -18.21 -16.93
CA VAL A 12 22.76 -17.21 -15.89
C VAL A 12 21.94 -15.93 -16.09
N LEU A 13 21.74 -15.50 -17.34
CA LEU A 13 20.90 -14.35 -17.65
C LEU A 13 19.44 -14.60 -17.22
N VAL A 14 18.89 -15.78 -17.54
CA VAL A 14 17.52 -16.15 -17.15
C VAL A 14 17.39 -16.24 -15.63
N LEU A 15 18.33 -16.87 -14.92
CA LEU A 15 18.29 -16.95 -13.45
C LEU A 15 18.40 -15.57 -12.78
N SER A 16 19.23 -14.68 -13.32
CA SER A 16 19.38 -13.32 -12.78
C SER A 16 18.17 -12.43 -13.05
N LEU A 17 17.46 -12.63 -14.18
CA LEU A 17 16.18 -11.98 -14.46
C LEU A 17 15.07 -12.48 -13.53
N VAL A 18 15.02 -13.79 -13.24
CA VAL A 18 14.05 -14.38 -12.30
C VAL A 18 14.32 -13.92 -10.86
N GLY A 19 15.60 -13.84 -10.45
CA GLY A 19 15.96 -13.42 -9.09
C GLY A 19 15.70 -11.95 -8.77
N ARG A 20 15.68 -11.06 -9.78
CA ARG A 20 15.42 -9.62 -9.59
C ARG A 20 13.92 -9.26 -9.56
N GLY A 21 13.03 -10.21 -9.86
CA GLY A 21 11.57 -10.01 -9.89
C GLY A 21 10.84 -10.37 -8.60
N CYS A 22 11.49 -11.05 -7.65
CA CYS A 22 10.83 -11.50 -6.42
C CYS A 22 10.73 -10.35 -5.41
N CYS A 23 9.61 -9.64 -5.46
CA CYS A 23 9.27 -8.76 -4.36
C CYS A 23 8.61 -9.55 -3.23
N GLU A 24 9.40 -9.91 -2.23
CA GLU A 24 8.93 -10.52 -1.00
C GLU A 24 8.40 -9.43 -0.06
N CYS A 25 7.17 -8.98 -0.33
CA CYS A 25 6.41 -8.15 0.61
C CYS A 25 5.34 -9.02 1.26
N THR A 26 5.23 -8.94 2.58
CA THR A 26 4.10 -9.49 3.34
C THR A 26 3.13 -8.38 3.72
N TRP A 27 1.96 -8.75 4.23
CA TRP A 27 0.95 -7.81 4.72
C TRP A 27 1.50 -6.90 5.83
N ASP A 28 2.45 -7.37 6.63
CA ASP A 28 3.10 -6.60 7.70
C ASP A 28 3.91 -5.40 7.18
N ASN A 29 4.25 -5.38 5.88
CA ASN A 29 4.90 -4.23 5.28
C ASN A 29 3.93 -3.06 5.03
N ILE A 30 2.61 -3.28 5.11
CA ILE A 30 1.64 -2.18 5.10
C ILE A 30 1.31 -1.82 6.55
N GLN A 31 1.74 -0.64 6.98
CA GLN A 31 1.51 -0.14 8.34
C GLN A 31 0.45 0.95 8.32
N ILE A 32 -0.46 0.89 9.29
CA ILE A 32 -1.48 1.92 9.53
C ILE A 32 -1.14 2.62 10.84
N SER A 33 -1.00 3.94 10.82
CA SER A 33 -0.87 4.76 12.02
C SER A 33 -2.07 5.70 12.13
N THR A 34 -2.53 5.94 13.35
CA THR A 34 -3.65 6.83 13.64
C THR A 34 -3.27 7.79 14.75
N VAL A 35 -3.29 9.09 14.46
CA VAL A 35 -2.98 10.13 15.43
C VAL A 35 -4.27 10.91 15.74
N ARG A 36 -4.59 11.05 17.02
CA ARG A 36 -5.71 11.88 17.45
C ARG A 36 -5.35 13.35 17.26
N THR A 37 -6.15 14.06 16.47
CA THR A 37 -6.03 15.51 16.30
C THR A 37 -7.06 16.20 17.18
N PHE A 38 -6.66 17.25 17.90
CA PHE A 38 -7.57 18.04 18.72
C PHE A 38 -8.19 19.15 17.86
N ARG A 39 -9.52 19.18 17.75
CA ARG A 39 -10.27 20.39 17.43
C ARG A 39 -10.72 21.03 18.74
N GLY A 40 -10.44 22.33 18.89
CA GLY A 40 -10.87 23.10 20.05
C GLY A 40 -12.37 22.98 20.35
N MET A 41 -12.68 23.02 21.65
CA MET A 41 -13.95 23.20 22.39
C MET A 41 -15.31 22.67 21.87
N GLN A 42 -15.48 22.15 20.65
CA GLN A 42 -16.82 21.74 20.18
C GLN A 42 -16.76 20.50 19.26
N GLY A 43 -16.51 19.36 19.90
CA GLY A 43 -17.21 18.09 19.60
C GLY A 43 -16.94 17.43 18.25
N ASN A 44 -15.81 16.72 18.15
CA ASN A 44 -15.68 15.34 17.65
C ASN A 44 -14.18 14.99 17.53
N PRO A 45 -13.72 13.79 17.92
CA PRO A 45 -12.34 13.39 17.71
C PRO A 45 -12.06 13.25 16.20
N GLN A 46 -11.18 14.09 15.64
CA GLN A 46 -10.62 13.86 14.31
C GLN A 46 -9.39 12.96 14.42
N TRP A 47 -9.28 11.99 13.53
CA TRP A 47 -8.16 11.06 13.48
C TRP A 47 -7.40 11.29 12.18
N GLN A 48 -6.11 11.63 12.27
CA GLN A 48 -5.24 11.58 11.12
C GLN A 48 -4.75 10.14 10.95
N VAL A 49 -5.21 9.48 9.89
CA VAL A 49 -4.78 8.14 9.53
C VAL A 49 -3.67 8.25 8.50
N THR A 50 -2.60 7.48 8.66
CA THR A 50 -1.52 7.35 7.68
C THR A 50 -1.33 5.88 7.34
N VAL A 51 -1.37 5.56 6.05
CA VAL A 51 -1.07 4.22 5.53
C VAL A 51 0.28 4.28 4.84
N SER A 52 1.21 3.43 5.27
CA SER A 52 2.60 3.39 4.80
C SER A 52 2.92 2.04 4.19
N ASN A 53 3.59 2.05 3.04
CA ASN A 53 4.18 0.87 2.43
C ASN A 53 5.66 0.81 2.79
N ASN A 54 6.00 0.02 3.79
CA ASN A 54 7.39 -0.21 4.22
C ASN A 54 8.11 -1.26 3.36
N CYS A 55 7.50 -1.72 2.26
CA CYS A 55 8.16 -2.62 1.33
C CYS A 55 8.99 -1.89 0.28
N ARG A 56 10.00 -2.59 -0.25
CA ARG A 56 10.84 -2.14 -1.37
C ARG A 56 10.13 -2.08 -2.73
N CYS A 57 8.90 -2.57 -2.83
CA CYS A 57 8.12 -2.52 -4.07
C CYS A 57 6.83 -1.75 -3.91
N ALA A 58 6.32 -1.24 -5.03
CA ALA A 58 5.01 -0.64 -5.07
C ALA A 58 3.93 -1.68 -4.77
N GLN A 59 2.97 -1.31 -3.91
CA GLN A 59 1.84 -2.15 -3.52
C GLN A 59 0.55 -1.52 -4.06
N ALA A 60 -0.29 -2.31 -4.72
CA ALA A 60 -1.57 -1.88 -5.29
C ALA A 60 -2.72 -2.64 -4.65
N PHE A 61 -3.96 -2.18 -4.87
CA PHE A 61 -5.17 -2.85 -4.38
C PHE A 61 -5.14 -3.17 -2.86
N ILE A 62 -4.57 -2.26 -2.08
CA ILE A 62 -4.49 -2.38 -0.62
C ILE A 62 -5.91 -2.28 -0.06
N ASN A 63 -6.36 -3.37 0.57
CA ASN A 63 -7.66 -3.45 1.23
C ASN A 63 -7.46 -3.39 2.74
N LEU A 64 -8.11 -2.42 3.38
CA LEU A 64 -8.10 -2.25 4.83
C LEU A 64 -9.40 -2.80 5.41
N ASP A 65 -9.34 -3.37 6.61
CA ASP A 65 -10.55 -3.63 7.38
C ASP A 65 -11.10 -2.30 7.91
N CYS A 66 -12.33 -1.98 7.54
CA CYS A 66 -13.00 -0.74 7.93
C CYS A 66 -14.38 -1.00 8.55
N GLY A 67 -14.64 -2.22 9.03
CA GLY A 67 -15.90 -2.60 9.69
C GLY A 67 -16.25 -1.76 10.93
N GLY A 68 -15.25 -1.16 11.59
CA GLY A 68 -15.44 -0.30 12.78
C GLY A 68 -15.07 1.17 12.59
N ILE A 69 -14.61 1.60 11.42
CA ILE A 69 -14.17 2.98 11.20
C ILE A 69 -15.38 3.80 10.71
N PRO A 70 -15.79 4.87 11.43
CA PRO A 70 -16.79 5.80 10.92
C PRO A 70 -16.18 6.60 9.76
N LEU A 71 -16.32 6.10 8.54
CA LEU A 71 -15.75 6.65 7.30
C LEU A 71 -16.37 8.00 6.85
N GLN A 72 -17.21 8.63 7.68
CA GLN A 72 -17.92 9.87 7.35
C GLN A 72 -16.98 11.03 6.98
N SER A 73 -15.71 10.99 7.38
CA SER A 73 -14.71 12.01 7.04
C SER A 73 -14.05 11.80 5.67
N ILE A 74 -13.91 10.56 5.20
CA ILE A 74 -13.05 10.21 4.05
C ILE A 74 -13.76 10.39 2.70
N GLN A 75 -15.09 10.45 2.72
CA GLN A 75 -15.91 10.67 1.53
C GLN A 75 -15.89 12.14 1.04
N LYS A 76 -15.27 13.06 1.80
CA LYS A 76 -15.20 14.50 1.46
C LYS A 76 -14.01 14.89 0.57
N VAL A 77 -13.09 13.97 0.29
CA VAL A 77 -11.93 14.22 -0.58
C VAL A 77 -12.24 13.68 -1.98
N ASP A 78 -12.03 14.49 -3.03
CA ASP A 78 -12.16 14.07 -4.43
C ASP A 78 -10.76 13.96 -5.06
N PRO A 79 -10.34 12.78 -5.55
CA PRO A 79 -11.03 11.49 -5.47
C PRO A 79 -11.01 10.87 -4.06
N PRO A 80 -11.97 10.01 -3.72
CA PRO A 80 -12.07 9.39 -2.40
C PRO A 80 -10.83 8.55 -2.08
N ILE A 81 -10.22 8.82 -0.93
CA ILE A 81 -9.00 8.13 -0.50
C ILE A 81 -9.30 6.69 -0.05
N LEU A 82 -10.52 6.41 0.43
CA LEU A 82 -10.99 5.06 0.71
C LEU A 82 -12.34 4.83 0.05
N VAL A 83 -12.48 3.70 -0.64
CA VAL A 83 -13.74 3.25 -1.26
C VAL A 83 -14.21 2.00 -0.53
N LYS A 84 -15.36 2.08 0.14
CA LYS A 84 -15.93 0.96 0.91
C LYS A 84 -16.52 -0.11 -0.01
N SER A 85 -16.23 -1.36 0.29
CA SER A 85 -16.78 -2.56 -0.34
C SER A 85 -17.05 -3.62 0.74
N GLY A 86 -18.28 -3.63 1.26
CA GLY A 86 -18.64 -4.45 2.42
C GLY A 86 -17.91 -3.97 3.69
N ASP A 87 -17.23 -4.87 4.39
CA ASP A 87 -16.42 -4.54 5.59
C ASP A 87 -14.99 -4.09 5.25
N ARG A 88 -14.62 -4.12 3.97
CA ARG A 88 -13.29 -3.72 3.49
C ARG A 88 -13.33 -2.36 2.79
N CYS A 89 -12.21 -1.66 2.84
CA CYS A 89 -12.03 -0.39 2.16
C CYS A 89 -10.80 -0.43 1.26
N LEU A 90 -11.01 -0.14 -0.02
CA LEU A 90 -9.95 -0.05 -1.01
C LEU A 90 -9.26 1.31 -0.90
N LEU A 91 -7.95 1.30 -0.67
CA LEU A 91 -7.12 2.51 -0.58
C LEU A 91 -6.85 3.11 -1.97
N ASN A 92 -7.01 4.43 -2.07
CA ASN A 92 -6.64 5.27 -3.21
C ASN A 92 -7.13 4.70 -4.55
N ASN A 93 -8.35 4.17 -4.58
CA ASN A 93 -8.95 3.50 -5.74
C ASN A 93 -8.07 2.40 -6.34
N GLY A 94 -7.32 1.68 -5.50
CA GLY A 94 -6.42 0.60 -5.90
C GLY A 94 -5.10 1.05 -6.52
N ARG A 95 -4.83 2.36 -6.62
CA ARG A 95 -3.58 2.90 -7.17
C ARG A 95 -2.38 2.46 -6.33
N GLN A 96 -1.23 2.35 -7.00
CA GLN A 96 0.02 1.94 -6.37
C GLN A 96 0.49 2.94 -5.30
N LEU A 97 0.77 2.42 -4.12
CA LEU A 97 1.58 3.07 -3.11
C LEU A 97 3.05 2.73 -3.36
N ARG A 98 3.87 3.74 -3.64
CA ARG A 98 5.29 3.57 -3.98
C ARG A 98 6.07 2.86 -2.87
N PRO A 99 7.23 2.25 -3.18
CA PRO A 99 8.16 1.75 -2.17
C PRO A 99 8.44 2.82 -1.12
N TYR A 100 8.36 2.46 0.16
CA TYR A 100 8.58 3.38 1.29
C TYR A 100 7.70 4.64 1.29
N GLY A 101 6.59 4.61 0.53
CA GLY A 101 5.65 5.72 0.41
C GLY A 101 4.51 5.65 1.42
N SER A 102 3.86 6.79 1.66
CA SER A 102 2.71 6.88 2.55
C SER A 102 1.61 7.80 1.99
N ILE A 103 0.39 7.61 2.48
CA ILE A 103 -0.77 8.47 2.22
C ILE A 103 -1.43 8.76 3.58
N SER A 104 -1.75 10.03 3.82
CA SER A 104 -2.42 10.47 5.05
C SER A 104 -3.75 11.16 4.76
N PHE A 105 -4.74 10.95 5.63
CA PHE A 105 -6.09 11.52 5.53
C PHE A 105 -6.73 11.68 6.91
N SER A 106 -7.78 12.51 7.03
CA SER A 106 -8.40 12.92 8.31
C SER A 106 -9.92 12.85 8.36
#